data_AF-A0A953UQI7-F1
#
_entry.id   AF-A0A953UQI7-F1
#
_cell.length_a   1.000
_cell.length_b   1.000
_cell.length_c   1.000
_cell.angle_alpha   90.00
_cell.angle_beta   90.00
_cell.angle_gamma   90.00
#
_symmetry.space_group_name_H-M   'P 1'
#
loop_
_entity.id
_entity.type
_entity.pdbx_description
1 polymer ?
#
loop_
_entity_poly.entity_id
_entity_poly.type
_entity_poly.pdbx_seq_one_letter_code
_entity_poly.pdbx_strand_id
1 'polypeptide(L)'
;MFGGNLLAGTGALAVRRLCSTGCLRDRRRSRSRVAILHEGSYAGHLDRTLIEGLLLFDLSLRGKTILLKPNLVEYIPGTEVNTGPRLVRAAANAFLAPGAKSVLVVEGPGHQRDTFLVLAESGLETELQMRRIRFVDLNRDEIRKVT
;
A
#
# COMPACT_ATOMS: atom_id res chain seq x y z
N MET A 1 31.18 1.44 71.80
CA MET A 1 31.45 2.59 70.91
C MET A 1 31.54 2.04 69.49
N PHE A 2 30.66 2.53 68.60
CA PHE A 2 30.61 2.51 67.11
C PHE A 2 31.56 1.54 66.35
N GLY A 3 31.17 0.77 65.33
CA GLY A 3 30.04 0.86 64.40
C GLY A 3 30.55 0.65 62.95
N GLY A 4 29.73 0.06 62.07
CA GLY A 4 29.82 0.24 60.62
C GLY A 4 30.29 -0.95 59.77
N ASN A 5 29.32 -1.72 59.25
CA ASN A 5 29.49 -2.62 58.10
C ASN A 5 29.65 -1.82 56.80
N LEU A 6 30.55 -2.25 55.91
CA LEU A 6 30.58 -1.81 54.50
C LEU A 6 30.28 -3.03 53.59
N LEU A 7 29.01 -3.18 53.23
CA LEU A 7 28.56 -4.04 52.14
C LEU A 7 28.16 -3.13 50.97
N ALA A 8 29.12 -2.81 50.10
CA ALA A 8 28.87 -2.11 48.86
C ALA A 8 29.40 -2.96 47.70
N GLY A 9 28.50 -3.52 46.88
CA GLY A 9 28.94 -4.19 45.66
C GLY A 9 28.03 -5.23 45.01
N THR A 10 26.73 -5.29 45.31
CA THR A 10 25.81 -6.23 44.62
C THR A 10 24.73 -5.53 43.77
N GLY A 11 24.58 -4.21 43.88
CA GLY A 11 23.50 -3.47 43.19
C GLY A 11 23.65 -3.37 41.67
N ALA A 12 24.88 -3.28 41.15
CA ALA A 12 25.09 -3.02 39.72
C ALA A 12 24.81 -4.24 38.82
N LEU A 13 25.03 -5.46 39.31
CA LEU A 13 24.77 -6.69 38.53
C LEU A 13 23.27 -7.04 38.45
N ALA A 14 22.49 -6.66 39.47
CA ALA A 14 21.06 -6.99 39.52
C ALA A 14 20.22 -6.18 38.52
N VAL A 15 20.57 -4.92 38.26
CA VAL A 15 19.85 -4.06 37.31
C VAL A 15 19.98 -4.58 35.87
N ARG A 16 21.14 -5.13 35.50
CA ARG A 16 21.37 -5.64 34.15
C ARG A 16 20.57 -6.92 33.84
N ARG A 17 20.14 -7.65 34.87
CA ARG A 17 19.35 -8.89 34.72
C ARG A 17 17.84 -8.66 34.69
N LEU A 18 17.35 -7.55 35.24
CA LEU A 18 15.92 -7.20 35.20
C LEU A 18 15.47 -6.66 33.84
N CYS A 19 16.36 -6.03 33.08
CA CYS A 19 16.04 -5.58 31.71
C CYS A 19 16.04 -6.71 30.66
N SER A 20 16.58 -7.89 30.99
CA SER A 20 16.70 -9.01 30.03
C SER A 20 15.49 -9.94 29.97
N THR A 21 14.52 -9.84 30.89
CA THR A 21 13.36 -10.76 30.94
C THR A 21 12.03 -10.12 30.50
N GLY A 22 12.05 -8.86 30.07
CA GLY A 22 10.83 -8.13 29.68
C GLY A 22 10.97 -7.28 28.42
N CYS A 23 11.98 -7.53 27.57
CA CYS A 23 12.03 -6.85 26.27
C CYS A 23 10.91 -7.42 25.39
N LEU A 24 9.77 -6.73 25.34
CA LEU A 24 8.73 -6.99 24.36
C LEU A 24 9.41 -7.08 23.00
N ARG A 25 9.31 -8.24 22.35
CA ARG A 25 9.89 -8.46 21.03
C ARG A 25 9.38 -7.35 20.13
N ASP A 26 10.29 -6.59 19.53
CA ASP A 26 9.89 -5.55 18.58
C ASP A 26 9.13 -6.21 17.43
N ARG A 27 7.80 -6.09 17.46
CA ARG A 27 6.89 -6.63 16.46
C ARG A 27 6.67 -5.65 15.32
N ARG A 28 7.33 -4.48 15.33
CA ARG A 28 7.25 -3.54 14.21
C ARG A 28 7.82 -4.22 12.98
N ARG A 29 7.10 -4.09 11.86
CA ARG A 29 7.56 -4.59 10.57
C ARG A 29 8.89 -3.92 10.21
N SER A 30 9.68 -4.59 9.37
CA SER A 30 10.85 -3.96 8.75
C SER A 30 10.45 -2.64 8.09
N ARG A 31 11.35 -1.65 8.13
CA ARG A 31 11.10 -0.36 7.49
C ARG A 31 10.84 -0.57 6.01
N SER A 32 9.69 -0.13 5.53
CA SER A 32 9.36 -0.15 4.11
C SER A 32 10.26 0.83 3.35
N ARG A 33 10.75 0.43 2.18
CA ARG A 33 11.33 1.37 1.21
C ARG A 33 10.20 2.22 0.64
N VAL A 34 10.39 3.53 0.60
CA VAL A 34 9.40 4.49 0.12
C VAL A 34 10.08 5.46 -0.84
N ALA A 35 9.42 5.77 -1.95
CA ALA A 35 9.81 6.81 -2.88
C ALA A 35 8.73 7.90 -2.85
N ILE A 36 9.16 9.16 -2.81
CA ILE A 36 8.27 10.33 -2.90
C ILE A 36 8.60 10.99 -4.23
N LEU A 37 7.59 11.08 -5.09
CA LEU A 37 7.73 11.60 -6.46
C LEU A 37 6.85 12.83 -6.58
N HIS A 38 7.37 13.86 -7.26
CA HIS A 38 6.65 15.11 -7.45
C HIS A 38 6.12 15.21 -8.88
N GLU A 39 4.84 15.55 -9.00
CA GLU A 39 4.20 15.93 -10.26
C GLU A 39 3.30 17.14 -9.98
N GLY A 40 3.40 18.19 -10.79
CA GLY A 40 2.65 19.43 -10.55
C GLY A 40 1.16 19.33 -10.91
N SER A 41 0.77 18.30 -11.68
CA SER A 41 -0.61 18.11 -12.12
C SER A 41 -0.90 16.67 -12.53
N TYR A 42 -2.12 16.21 -12.27
CA TYR A 42 -2.61 14.91 -12.75
C TYR A 42 -2.83 14.87 -14.28
N ALA A 43 -2.78 16.02 -14.95
CA ALA A 43 -2.77 16.11 -16.41
C ALA A 43 -1.37 15.89 -17.02
N GLY A 44 -0.32 15.84 -16.20
CA GLY A 44 1.07 15.67 -16.61
C GLY A 44 1.44 14.23 -16.99
N HIS A 45 2.74 13.93 -16.90
CA HIS A 45 3.31 12.66 -17.37
C HIS A 45 3.36 11.58 -16.26
N LEU A 46 2.22 11.34 -15.60
CA LEU A 46 2.12 10.39 -14.48
C LEU A 46 2.71 9.01 -14.79
N ASP A 47 2.51 8.48 -16.01
CA ASP A 47 3.05 7.19 -16.43
C ASP A 47 4.58 7.15 -16.27
N ARG A 48 5.26 8.19 -16.78
CA ARG A 48 6.72 8.31 -16.75
C ARG A 48 7.22 8.42 -15.32
N THR A 49 6.62 9.31 -14.53
CA THR A 49 6.98 9.53 -13.13
C THR A 49 6.85 8.23 -12.33
N LEU A 50 5.78 7.47 -12.53
CA LEU A 50 5.58 6.19 -11.85
C LEU A 50 6.54 5.08 -12.34
N ILE A 51 6.87 5.02 -13.63
CA ILE A 51 7.88 4.09 -14.14
C ILE A 51 9.23 4.37 -13.50
N GLU A 52 9.68 5.63 -13.53
CA GLU A 52 10.95 6.04 -12.91
C GLU A 52 10.95 5.73 -11.41
N GLY A 53 9.83 5.99 -10.74
CA GLY A 53 9.62 5.63 -9.34
C GLY A 53 9.73 4.14 -9.06
N LEU A 54 9.10 3.29 -9.86
CA LEU A 54 9.17 1.83 -9.73
C LEU A 54 10.59 1.31 -9.92
N LEU A 55 11.38 1.92 -10.83
CA LEU A 55 12.78 1.54 -11.07
C LEU A 55 13.70 1.86 -9.88
N LEU A 56 13.30 2.73 -8.96
CA LEU A 56 14.01 2.92 -7.68
C LEU A 56 13.92 1.68 -6.77
N PHE A 57 13.05 0.74 -7.11
CA PHE A 57 12.86 -0.52 -6.42
C PHE A 57 13.29 -1.68 -7.33
N ASP A 58 14.07 -2.60 -6.79
CA ASP A 58 14.51 -3.82 -7.50
C ASP A 58 13.38 -4.87 -7.46
N LEU A 59 12.26 -4.57 -8.11
CA LEU A 59 11.06 -5.41 -8.10
C LEU A 59 11.12 -6.45 -9.22
N SER A 60 10.93 -7.72 -8.86
CA SER A 60 10.75 -8.80 -9.83
C SER A 60 9.32 -8.80 -10.40
N LEU A 61 9.09 -7.97 -11.42
CA LEU A 61 7.75 -7.79 -12.02
C LEU A 61 7.48 -8.75 -13.17
N ARG A 62 8.51 -9.26 -13.86
CA ARG A 62 8.36 -10.05 -15.07
C ARG A 62 7.45 -11.26 -14.85
N GLY A 63 6.40 -11.36 -15.67
CA GLY A 63 5.47 -12.50 -15.62
C GLY A 63 4.52 -12.51 -14.41
N LYS A 64 4.56 -11.51 -13.52
CA LYS A 64 3.67 -11.40 -12.37
C LYS A 64 2.32 -10.80 -12.75
N THR A 65 1.27 -11.24 -12.07
CA THR A 65 -0.02 -10.54 -12.03
C THR A 65 0.04 -9.53 -10.89
N ILE A 66 -0.22 -8.26 -11.19
CA ILE A 66 -0.22 -7.17 -10.22
C ILE A 66 -1.67 -6.81 -9.89
N LEU A 67 -1.95 -6.61 -8.61
CA LEU A 67 -3.24 -6.16 -8.11
C LEU A 67 -3.08 -4.72 -7.60
N LEU A 68 -3.87 -3.81 -8.16
CA LEU A 68 -3.97 -2.43 -7.71
C LEU A 68 -5.28 -2.25 -6.96
N LYS A 69 -5.19 -1.73 -5.73
CA LYS A 69 -6.35 -1.32 -4.94
C LYS A 69 -6.39 0.21 -4.86
N PRO A 70 -6.92 0.90 -5.88
CA PRO A 70 -7.11 2.34 -5.80
C PRO A 70 -8.16 2.61 -4.72
N ASN A 71 -7.94 3.59 -3.84
CA ASN A 71 -8.92 3.91 -2.80
C ASN A 71 -10.19 4.48 -3.47
N LEU A 72 -11.19 3.63 -3.71
CA LEU A 72 -12.51 3.93 -4.27
C LEU A 72 -13.53 3.76 -3.16
N VAL A 73 -14.00 4.87 -2.59
CA VAL A 73 -14.73 4.90 -1.32
C VAL A 73 -16.21 5.16 -1.54
N GLU A 74 -16.53 6.24 -2.26
CA GLU A 74 -17.91 6.70 -2.49
C GLU A 74 -17.95 7.69 -3.67
N TYR A 75 -19.15 8.05 -4.12
CA TYR A 75 -19.37 9.14 -5.05
C TYR A 75 -20.10 10.28 -4.36
N ILE A 76 -19.50 11.48 -4.39
CA ILE A 76 -20.11 12.72 -3.95
C ILE A 76 -20.01 13.72 -5.11
N PRO A 77 -21.12 14.16 -5.71
CA PRO A 77 -21.10 15.09 -6.85
C PRO A 77 -20.22 16.32 -6.59
N GLY A 78 -19.34 16.62 -7.54
CA GLY A 78 -18.43 17.78 -7.47
C GLY A 78 -17.28 17.65 -6.47
N THR A 79 -17.08 16.49 -5.84
CA THR A 79 -16.03 16.27 -4.84
C THR A 79 -15.09 15.13 -5.24
N GLU A 80 -13.80 15.42 -5.24
CA GLU A 80 -12.72 14.45 -5.47
C GLU A 80 -12.42 13.67 -4.18
N VAL A 81 -13.13 12.56 -3.97
CA VAL A 81 -12.97 11.70 -2.77
C VAL A 81 -12.12 10.45 -3.02
N ASN A 82 -11.98 10.05 -4.29
CA ASN A 82 -11.35 8.81 -4.69
C ASN A 82 -9.92 9.05 -5.20
N THR A 83 -9.15 7.97 -5.34
CA THR A 83 -7.89 8.04 -6.08
C THR A 83 -8.16 8.47 -7.51
N GLY A 84 -7.46 9.52 -7.99
CA GLY A 84 -7.69 10.07 -9.32
C GLY A 84 -7.60 9.00 -10.42
N PRO A 85 -8.58 8.90 -11.34
CA PRO A 85 -8.70 7.74 -12.25
C PRO A 85 -7.52 7.66 -13.24
N ARG A 86 -6.99 8.81 -13.67
CA ARG A 86 -5.77 8.90 -14.50
C ARG A 86 -4.53 8.35 -13.80
N LEU A 87 -4.42 8.53 -12.48
CA LEU A 87 -3.31 8.00 -11.68
C LEU A 87 -3.38 6.47 -11.62
N VAL A 88 -4.58 5.90 -11.49
CA VAL A 88 -4.78 4.44 -11.48
C VAL A 88 -4.37 3.83 -12.84
N ARG A 89 -4.80 4.43 -13.94
CA ARG A 89 -4.36 4.03 -15.29
C ARG A 89 -2.84 4.12 -15.41
N ALA A 90 -2.25 5.22 -14.93
CA ALA A 90 -0.82 5.44 -15.02
C ALA A 90 -0.02 4.40 -14.23
N ALA A 91 -0.48 4.06 -13.03
CA ALA A 91 0.12 3.00 -12.22
C ALA A 91 0.05 1.64 -12.94
N ALA A 92 -1.09 1.31 -13.54
CA ALA A 92 -1.22 0.07 -14.30
C ALA A 92 -0.23 0.01 -15.47
N ASN A 93 -0.10 1.09 -16.25
CA ASN A 93 0.88 1.15 -17.33
C ASN A 93 2.32 1.01 -16.81
N ALA A 94 2.62 1.64 -15.67
CA ALA A 94 3.94 1.61 -15.06
C ALA A 94 4.36 0.20 -14.61
N PHE A 95 3.42 -0.65 -14.20
CA PHE A 95 3.70 -2.06 -13.91
C PHE A 95 3.80 -2.94 -15.16
N LEU A 96 2.99 -2.65 -16.19
CA LEU A 96 3.02 -3.40 -17.45
C LEU A 96 4.31 -3.17 -18.23
N ALA A 97 4.79 -1.93 -18.29
CA ALA A 97 5.99 -1.54 -19.04
C ALA A 97 7.25 -2.39 -18.74
N PRO A 98 7.64 -2.63 -17.47
CA PRO A 98 8.78 -3.48 -17.12
C PRO A 98 8.51 -4.99 -17.25
N GLY A 99 7.31 -5.41 -17.67
CA GLY A 99 7.02 -6.79 -18.08
C GLY A 99 6.11 -7.58 -17.13
N ALA A 100 5.31 -6.92 -16.29
CA ALA A 100 4.21 -7.61 -15.62
C ALA A 100 3.30 -8.30 -16.65
N LYS A 101 2.82 -9.50 -16.32
CA LYS A 101 1.92 -10.29 -17.19
C LYS A 101 0.58 -9.60 -17.35
N SER A 102 0.05 -9.07 -16.25
CA SER A 102 -1.24 -8.41 -16.22
C SER A 102 -1.36 -7.52 -14.99
N VAL A 103 -2.26 -6.55 -15.08
CA VAL A 103 -2.69 -5.71 -13.96
C VAL A 103 -4.19 -5.89 -13.78
N LEU A 104 -4.62 -6.08 -12.54
CA LEU A 104 -6.00 -6.11 -12.12
C LEU A 104 -6.24 -4.91 -11.21
N VAL A 105 -7.33 -4.20 -11.42
CA VAL A 105 -7.79 -3.19 -10.49
C VAL A 105 -8.91 -3.80 -9.66
N VAL A 106 -8.84 -3.66 -8.36
CA VAL A 106 -9.81 -4.28 -7.46
C VAL A 106 -10.23 -3.29 -6.41
N GLU A 107 -11.50 -3.32 -6.00
CA GLU A 107 -11.95 -2.56 -4.83
C GLU A 107 -13.14 -3.21 -4.12
N GLY A 108 -13.35 -2.84 -2.87
CA GLY A 108 -14.50 -3.22 -2.04
C GLY A 108 -14.84 -2.10 -1.07
N PRO A 109 -15.49 -1.01 -1.51
CA PRO A 109 -15.89 0.10 -0.64
C PRO A 109 -16.83 -0.37 0.47
N GLY A 110 -16.69 0.24 1.66
CA GLY A 110 -17.59 -0.01 2.79
C GLY A 110 -18.80 0.95 2.86
N HIS A 111 -18.67 2.15 2.30
CA HIS A 111 -19.68 3.21 2.40
C HIS A 111 -20.75 3.12 1.32
N GLN A 112 -20.36 2.77 0.09
CA GLN A 112 -21.28 2.58 -1.03
C GLN A 112 -21.39 1.09 -1.39
N ARG A 113 -22.63 0.57 -1.47
CA ARG A 113 -22.88 -0.85 -1.78
C ARG A 113 -22.79 -1.18 -3.27
N ASP A 114 -23.03 -0.19 -4.11
CA ASP A 114 -22.91 -0.30 -5.56
C ASP A 114 -21.52 0.18 -6.00
N THR A 115 -20.56 -0.72 -6.01
CA THR A 115 -19.18 -0.43 -6.41
C THR A 115 -19.10 0.01 -7.87
N PHE A 116 -19.96 -0.53 -8.74
CA PHE A 116 -19.95 -0.19 -10.17
C PHE A 116 -20.48 1.21 -10.42
N LEU A 117 -21.45 1.68 -9.64
CA LEU A 117 -21.84 3.09 -9.65
C LEU A 117 -20.65 4.00 -9.30
N VAL A 118 -19.89 3.70 -8.24
CA VAL A 118 -18.71 4.51 -7.89
C VAL A 118 -17.64 4.44 -8.98
N LEU A 119 -17.45 3.27 -9.59
CA LEU A 119 -16.50 3.07 -10.69
C LEU A 119 -16.85 3.94 -11.90
N ALA A 120 -18.13 4.01 -12.27
CA ALA A 120 -18.63 4.81 -13.38
C ALA A 120 -18.54 6.31 -13.06
N GLU A 121 -19.09 6.74 -11.92
CA GLU A 121 -19.17 8.15 -11.53
C GLU A 121 -17.81 8.78 -11.20
N SER A 122 -16.82 7.97 -10.78
CA SER A 122 -15.44 8.45 -10.60
C SER A 122 -14.69 8.63 -11.93
N GLY A 123 -15.25 8.22 -13.06
CA GLY A 123 -14.59 8.18 -14.36
C GLY A 123 -13.50 7.10 -14.47
N LEU A 124 -13.31 6.27 -13.44
CA LEU A 124 -12.32 5.20 -13.45
C LEU A 124 -12.68 4.12 -14.47
N GLU A 125 -13.98 3.82 -14.65
CA GLU A 125 -14.42 2.86 -15.67
C GLU A 125 -13.86 3.18 -17.06
N THR A 126 -13.98 4.42 -17.51
CA THR A 126 -13.47 4.88 -18.81
C THR A 126 -11.97 4.69 -18.93
N GLU A 127 -11.23 5.01 -17.86
CA GLU A 127 -9.78 4.87 -17.80
C GLU A 127 -9.32 3.40 -17.90
N LEU A 128 -10.04 2.48 -17.28
CA LEU A 128 -9.75 1.05 -17.34
C LEU A 128 -10.12 0.44 -18.70
N GLN A 129 -11.26 0.83 -19.27
CA GLN A 129 -11.72 0.35 -20.58
C GLN A 129 -10.72 0.69 -21.70
N MET A 130 -10.16 1.90 -21.72
CA MET A 130 -9.15 2.31 -22.70
C MET A 130 -7.92 1.39 -22.75
N ARG A 131 -7.60 0.73 -21.63
CA ARG A 131 -6.45 -0.18 -21.51
C ARG A 131 -6.85 -1.65 -21.39
N ARG A 132 -8.15 -1.96 -21.50
CA ARG A 132 -8.72 -3.29 -21.27
C ARG A 132 -8.27 -3.89 -19.92
N ILE A 133 -8.15 -3.05 -18.91
CA ILE A 133 -7.81 -3.47 -17.55
C ILE A 133 -9.07 -3.99 -16.87
N ARG A 134 -8.99 -5.17 -16.27
CA ARG A 134 -10.12 -5.76 -15.55
C ARG A 134 -10.29 -5.08 -14.20
N PHE A 135 -11.53 -4.70 -13.89
CA PHE A 135 -11.97 -4.33 -12.56
C PHE A 135 -12.60 -5.54 -11.83
N VAL A 136 -12.38 -5.66 -10.52
CA VAL A 136 -13.00 -6.69 -9.67
C VAL A 136 -13.57 -6.03 -8.43
N ASP A 137 -14.87 -6.25 -8.19
CA ASP A 137 -15.52 -5.87 -6.94
C ASP A 137 -15.28 -6.97 -5.88
N LEU A 138 -14.39 -6.70 -4.94
CA LEU A 138 -14.03 -7.61 -3.85
C LEU A 138 -15.20 -7.95 -2.92
N ASN A 139 -16.24 -7.11 -2.86
CA ASN A 139 -17.44 -7.38 -2.07
C ASN A 139 -18.38 -8.38 -2.76
N ARG A 140 -18.25 -8.57 -4.07
CA ARG A 140 -19.16 -9.37 -4.90
C ARG A 140 -18.47 -10.50 -5.68
N ASP A 141 -17.14 -10.53 -5.69
CA ASP A 141 -16.37 -11.56 -6.37
C ASP A 141 -16.54 -12.94 -5.71
N GLU A 142 -16.32 -13.99 -6.49
CA GLU A 142 -16.47 -15.35 -6.04
C GLU A 142 -15.38 -15.73 -5.03
N ILE A 143 -15.78 -16.20 -3.85
CA ILE A 143 -14.84 -16.70 -2.85
C ILE A 143 -14.29 -18.04 -3.34
N ARG A 144 -12.96 -18.14 -3.46
CA ARG A 144 -12.27 -19.39 -3.76
C ARG A 144 -11.36 -19.79 -2.62
N LYS A 145 -11.43 -21.07 -2.23
CA LYS A 145 -10.50 -21.65 -1.26
C LYS A 145 -9.09 -21.66 -1.86
N VAL A 146 -8.13 -21.06 -1.14
CA VAL A 146 -6.71 -21.17 -1.48
C VAL A 146 -6.17 -22.44 -0.81
N THR A 147 -5.79 -23.42 -1.64
CA THR A 147 -5.10 -24.66 -1.24
C THR A 147 -3.59 -24.51 -1.36
#